data_AF-A0A0K0FW37-F1
#
_entry.id   AF-A0A0K0FW37-F1
#
_cell.length_a   1.000
_cell.length_b   1.000
_cell.length_c   1.000
_cell.angle_alpha   90.00
_cell.angle_beta   90.00
_cell.angle_gamma   90.00
#
_symmetry.space_group_name_H-M   'P 1'
#
loop_
_entity.id
_entity.type
_entity.pdbx_description
1 polymer ?
#
loop_
_entity_poly.entity_id
_entity_poly.type
_entity_poly.pdbx_seq_one_letter_code
_entity_poly.pdbx_strand_id
1 'polypeptide(L)' 'MDFIKSLELTLDQFLRRMETCSSLILRNKNDSFLNRIVTYDEKWVIFGNRRKSLQSVDKNESPKNFSN' A
#
# COMPACT_ATOMS: atom_id res chain seq x y z
N MET A 1 12.84 14.80 8.13
CA MET A 1 12.20 13.49 7.88
C MET A 1 10.73 13.77 7.73
N ASP A 2 10.22 13.65 6.51
CA ASP A 2 8.86 14.04 6.21
C ASP A 2 7.88 13.21 7.04
N PHE A 3 7.06 13.94 7.78
CA PHE A 3 6.01 13.43 8.61
C PHE A 3 5.09 12.59 7.71
N ILE A 4 5.13 11.26 7.80
CA ILE A 4 4.07 10.43 7.24
C ILE A 4 2.83 10.85 8.01
N LYS A 5 2.05 11.77 7.42
CA LYS A 5 0.81 12.25 8.00
C LYS A 5 -0.07 11.02 8.15
N SER A 6 -0.34 10.64 9.40
CA SER A 6 -1.35 9.64 9.70
C SER A 6 -2.64 10.04 8.98
N LEU A 7 -3.15 9.12 8.17
CA LEU A 7 -4.22 9.32 7.22
C LEU A 7 -5.58 9.31 7.93
N GLU A 8 -5.82 10.24 8.84
CA GLU A 8 -7.17 10.49 9.31
C GLU A 8 -7.90 11.28 8.21
N LEU A 9 -8.92 10.65 7.62
CA LEU A 9 -9.70 11.26 6.55
C LEU A 9 -10.70 12.25 7.13
N THR A 10 -10.70 13.48 6.63
CA THR A 10 -11.82 14.39 6.87
C THR A 10 -13.07 13.90 6.13
N LEU A 11 -14.26 14.31 6.57
CA LEU A 11 -15.52 13.99 5.88
C LEU A 11 -15.47 14.35 4.39
N ASP A 12 -14.91 15.51 4.06
CA ASP A 12 -14.74 15.96 2.68
C ASP A 12 -13.81 15.06 1.86
N GLN A 13 -12.70 14.61 2.45
CA GLN A 13 -11.78 13.68 1.77
C GLN A 13 -12.46 12.33 1.54
N PHE A 14 -13.27 11.88 2.50
CA PHE A 14 -14.06 10.66 2.37
C PHE A 14 -15.11 10.78 1.25
N LEU A 15 -15.90 11.85 1.24
CA LEU A 15 -16.94 12.08 0.22
C LEU A 15 -16.34 12.16 -1.19
N ARG A 16 -15.24 12.91 -1.36
CA ARG A 16 -14.54 13.00 -2.66
C ARG A 16 -14.04 11.65 -3.15
N ARG A 17 -13.48 10.83 -2.25
CA ARG A 17 -13.04 9.47 -2.59
C ARG A 17 -14.22 8.58 -3.00
N MET A 18 -15.33 8.66 -2.28
CA MET A 18 -16.55 7.90 -2.58
C MET A 18 -17.13 8.25 -3.96
N GLU A 19 -17.26 9.54 -4.25
CA GLU A 19 -17.76 10.03 -5.54
C GLU A 19 -16.83 9.59 -6.68
N THR A 20 -15.52 9.85 -6.54
CA THR A 20 -14.51 9.48 -7.55
C THR A 20 -14.53 7.97 -7.83
N CYS A 21 -14.51 7.13 -6.79
CA CYS A 21 -14.55 5.68 -6.95
C CYS A 21 -15.84 5.22 -7.63
N SER A 22 -16.99 5.78 -7.25
CA SER A 22 -18.28 5.42 -7.84
C SER A 22 -18.31 5.72 -9.34
N SER A 23 -17.85 6.90 -9.75
CA SER A 23 -17.77 7.30 -11.15
C SER A 23 -16.79 6.43 -11.95
N LEU A 24 -15.61 6.12 -11.40
CA LEU A 24 -14.62 5.27 -12.07
C LEU A 24 -15.11 3.83 -12.24
N ILE A 25 -15.82 3.28 -11.25
CA ILE A 25 -16.43 1.95 -11.35
C ILE A 25 -17.50 1.94 -12.43
N LEU A 26 -18.39 2.93 -12.45
CA LEU A 26 -19.43 3.03 -13.46
C LEU A 26 -18.83 3.14 -14.86
N ARG A 27 -17.82 4.00 -15.02
CA ARG A 27 -17.08 4.11 -16.28
C ARG A 27 -16.47 2.78 -16.71
N ASN A 28 -15.80 2.06 -15.81
CA ASN A 28 -15.14 0.79 -16.15
C ASN A 28 -16.14 -0.31 -16.53
N LYS A 29 -17.35 -0.28 -15.97
CA LYS A 29 -18.44 -1.19 -16.37
C LYS A 29 -18.97 -0.87 -17.76
N ASN A 30 -19.03 0.41 -18.13
CA ASN A 30 -19.57 0.86 -19.41
C ASN A 30 -18.55 0.75 -20.56
N ASP A 31 -17.29 1.13 -20.30
CA ASP A 31 -16.15 0.99 -21.21
C ASP A 31 -14.91 0.64 -20.37
N SER A 32 -14.43 -0.60 -20.50
CA SER A 32 -13.27 -1.04 -19.74
C SER A 32 -12.03 -0.27 -20.18
N PHE A 33 -11.45 0.50 -19.26
CA PHE A 33 -10.32 1.39 -19.55
C PHE A 33 -9.04 1.03 -18.82
N LEU A 34 -9.05 0.00 -17.98
CA LEU A 34 -7.89 -0.39 -17.16
C LEU A 34 -6.66 -0.73 -18.00
N ASN A 35 -6.85 -1.35 -19.17
CA ASN A 35 -5.77 -1.68 -20.10
C ASN A 35 -5.09 -0.45 -20.74
N ARG A 36 -5.67 0.73 -20.62
CA ARG A 36 -5.13 2.00 -21.13
C ARG A 36 -4.47 2.83 -20.02
N ILE A 37 -4.55 2.41 -18.75
CA ILE A 37 -3.98 3.16 -17.63
C ILE A 37 -2.47 2.91 -17.55
N VAL A 38 -1.71 4.00 -17.51
CA VAL A 38 -0.31 4.01 -17.11
C VAL A 38 -0.22 4.67 -15.73
N THR A 39 0.34 3.97 -14.74
CA THR A 39 0.56 4.51 -13.39
C THR A 39 2.06 4.74 -13.15
N TYR A 40 2.38 5.72 -12.30
CA TYR A 40 3.74 6.01 -11.87
C TYR A 40 3.69 6.51 -10.41
N ASP A 41 4.66 6.09 -9.59
CA ASP A 41 4.85 6.55 -8.22
C ASP A 41 6.31 6.38 -7.82
N GLU A 42 6.78 7.24 -6.91
CA GLU A 42 8.15 7.20 -6.40
C GLU A 42 8.18 6.63 -4.99
N LYS A 43 9.07 5.66 -4.76
CA LYS A 43 9.23 5.06 -3.44
C LYS A 43 10.70 5.00 -3.03
N TRP A 44 10.97 5.48 -1.83
CA TRP A 44 12.30 5.39 -1.22
C TRP A 44 12.73 3.93 -1.03
N VAL A 45 13.86 3.56 -1.61
CA VAL A 45 14.54 2.28 -1.39
C VAL A 45 15.64 2.50 -0.35
N ILE A 46 15.46 1.92 0.83
CA ILE A 46 16.39 2.09 1.96
C ILE A 46 17.29 0.86 2.08
N PHE A 47 18.61 1.07 2.05
CA PHE A 47 19.60 0.03 2.32
C PHE A 47 19.54 -0.41 3.79
N GLY A 48 19.60 -1.72 4.04
CA GLY A 48 19.52 -2.27 5.40
C GLY A 48 18.09 -2.39 5.95
N ASN A 49 17.06 -2.30 5.09
CA ASN A 49 15.67 -2.64 5.43
C ASN A 49 15.50 -4.17 5.59
N ARG A 50 16.28 -4.78 6.49
CA ARG A 50 16.04 -6.15 6.95
C ARG A 50 14.72 -6.12 7.69
N ARG A 51 13.65 -6.53 7.01
CA ARG A 51 12.44 -6.99 7.70
C ARG A 51 12.90 -7.98 8.76
N LYS A 52 12.41 -7.86 10.00
CA LYS A 52 12.51 -8.96 10.98
C LYS A 52 12.15 -10.22 10.21
N SER A 53 13.04 -11.20 10.19
CA SER A 53 12.78 -12.42 9.45
C SER A 53 11.45 -12.97 9.98
N LEU A 54 10.43 -12.97 9.12
CA LEU A 54 9.23 -13.77 9.32
C LEU A 54 9.72 -15.21 9.16
N GLN A 55 10.36 -15.71 10.20
CA GLN A 55 10.72 -17.10 10.28
C GLN A 55 9.41 -17.82 10.54
N SER A 56 8.96 -18.60 9.55
CA SER A 56 8.00 -19.65 9.82
C SER A 56 8.77 -20.73 10.58
N VAL A 57 8.82 -20.56 11.89
CA VAL A 57 9.45 -21.51 12.79
C VAL A 57 8.39 -22.50 13.23
N ASP A 58 8.71 -23.79 13.27
CA ASP A 58 7.81 -24.79 13.86
C ASP A 58 7.47 -24.42 15.31
N LYS A 59 6.33 -24.88 15.80
CA LYS A 59 5.70 -24.42 17.06
C LYS A 59 6.62 -24.43 18.30
N ASN A 60 7.73 -25.17 18.26
CA ASN A 60 8.69 -25.33 19.35
C ASN A 60 10.12 -24.86 19.04
N GLU A 61 10.39 -24.29 17.86
CA GLU A 61 11.71 -23.76 17.54
C GLU A 61 11.78 -22.25 17.80
N SER A 62 12.98 -21.76 18.15
CA SER A 62 13.22 -20.33 18.34
C SER A 62 13.73 -19.70 17.04
N PRO A 63 13.30 -18.46 16.69
CA PRO A 63 13.83 -17.75 15.53
C PRO A 63 15.35 -17.60 15.64
N LYS A 64 16.08 -18.02 14.62
CA LYS A 64 17.54 -17.89 14.54
C LYS A 64 17.93 -16.42 14.38
N ASN A 65 18.72 -15.89 15.29
CA ASN A 65 19.34 -14.58 15.14
C ASN A 65 20.52 -14.72 14.17
N PHE A 66 20.43 -14.14 12.99
CA PHE A 66 21.60 -13.95 12.14
C PHE A 66 22.36 -12.72 12.66
N SER A 67 23.42 -12.94 13.44
CA SER A 67 24.40 -11.89 13.77
C SER A 67 25.13 -11.47 12.50
N ASN A 68 25.39 -10.16 12.35
CA ASN A 68 26.29 -9.64 11.32
C ASN A 68 27.75 -10.01 11.62
#